data_AF-A0A381N951-F1
#
_entry.id   AF-A0A381N951-F1
#
_cell.length_a   1.000
_cell.length_b   1.000
_cell.length_c   1.000
_cell.angle_alpha   90.00
_cell.angle_beta   90.00
_cell.angle_gamma   90.00
#
_symmetry.space_group_name_H-M   'P 1'
#
loop_
_entity.id
_entity.type
_entity.pdbx_description
1 polymer ?
#
loop_
_entity_poly.entity_id
_entity_poly.type
_entity_poly.pdbx_seq_one_letter_code
_entity_poly.pdbx_strand_id
1 'polypeptide(L)'
;MDMARESTGLKENEQTEQNKIYGCTSQAWVVAKLAKDGTYQFRTDSDALIVKGLLNVLERIFNGHSSTEIRSVNGKTVLDSIGLDGSISNQRTNGFASAIQKIQQIAV
;
A
#
# COMPACT_ATOMS: atom_id res chain seq x y z
N MET A 1 19.91 14.92 6.28
CA MET A 1 18.54 14.99 5.72
C MET A 1 18.45 13.79 4.79
N ASP A 2 18.19 12.60 5.35
CA ASP A 2 18.50 11.34 4.66
C ASP A 2 17.30 10.41 4.70
N MET A 3 16.26 10.75 3.93
CA MET A 3 15.18 9.83 3.57
C MET A 3 14.94 9.90 2.07
N ALA A 4 16.00 9.71 1.28
CA ALA A 4 15.93 9.65 -0.18
C ALA A 4 16.71 8.43 -0.68
N ARG A 5 16.20 7.24 -0.36
CA ARG A 5 16.53 5.91 -0.89
C ARG A 5 15.59 4.94 -0.18
N GLU A 6 14.76 4.12 -0.80
CA GLU A 6 14.53 3.73 -2.18
C GLU A 6 13.16 3.04 -2.11
N SER A 7 12.08 3.69 -2.58
CA SER A 7 10.99 2.88 -3.14
C SER A 7 11.55 2.43 -4.48
N THR A 8 12.19 1.26 -4.50
CA THR A 8 12.44 0.54 -5.75
C THR A 8 11.06 0.17 -6.26
N GLY A 9 10.43 1.09 -6.99
CA GLY A 9 9.10 0.91 -7.56
C GLY A 9 8.99 -0.40 -8.33
N LEU A 10 7.82 -0.67 -8.87
CA LEU A 10 7.58 -1.95 -9.50
C LEU A 10 8.25 -1.98 -10.87
N LYS A 11 8.89 -3.10 -11.19
CA LYS A 11 9.38 -3.34 -12.55
C LYS A 11 8.18 -3.34 -13.50
N GLU A 12 8.40 -3.01 -14.76
CA GLU A 12 7.33 -2.93 -15.75
C GLU A 12 6.55 -4.26 -15.87
N ASN A 13 7.25 -5.40 -15.78
CA ASN A 13 6.64 -6.73 -15.80
C ASN A 13 5.86 -7.09 -14.51
N GLU A 14 5.95 -6.26 -13.47
CA GLU A 14 5.19 -6.39 -12.22
C GLU A 14 3.94 -5.50 -12.22
N GLN A 15 3.84 -4.52 -13.13
CA GLN A 15 2.69 -3.64 -13.28
C GLN A 15 1.56 -4.29 -14.11
N THR A 16 1.14 -5.49 -13.69
CA THR A 16 0.12 -6.29 -14.36
C THR A 16 -1.28 -6.03 -13.78
N GLU A 17 -2.33 -6.40 -14.51
CA GLU A 17 -3.71 -6.32 -13.99
C GLU A 17 -3.92 -7.13 -12.71
N GLN A 18 -3.18 -8.24 -12.53
CA GLN A 18 -3.22 -9.03 -11.29
C GLN A 18 -2.76 -8.22 -10.06
N ASN A 19 -1.74 -7.39 -10.24
CA ASN A 19 -1.13 -6.59 -9.16
C ASN A 19 -1.81 -5.22 -9.01
N LYS A 20 -2.76 -4.89 -9.87
CA LYS A 20 -3.41 -3.58 -9.89
C LYS A 20 -4.31 -3.36 -8.67
N ILE A 21 -4.29 -2.13 -8.17
CA ILE A 21 -5.18 -1.61 -7.14
C ILE A 21 -6.28 -0.83 -7.85
N TYR A 22 -7.51 -1.31 -7.76
CA TYR A 22 -8.69 -0.62 -8.31
C TYR A 22 -9.24 0.39 -7.29
N GLY A 23 -9.94 1.43 -7.75
CA GLY A 23 -10.55 2.45 -6.88
C GLY A 23 -9.77 3.77 -6.77
N CYS A 24 -8.56 3.83 -7.32
CA CYS A 24 -7.80 5.06 -7.53
C CYS A 24 -8.10 5.66 -8.92
N THR A 25 -8.10 7.00 -9.04
CA THR A 25 -8.08 7.67 -10.36
C THR A 25 -6.76 7.50 -11.09
N SER A 26 -5.69 7.43 -10.32
CA SER A 26 -4.34 7.10 -10.75
C SER A 26 -4.18 5.58 -10.83
N GLN A 27 -3.33 5.10 -11.72
CA GLN A 27 -2.96 3.70 -11.72
C GLN A 27 -2.05 3.40 -10.53
N ALA A 28 -2.29 2.29 -9.86
CA ALA A 28 -1.52 1.85 -8.72
C ALA A 28 -1.42 0.33 -8.70
N TRP A 29 -0.32 -0.18 -8.19
CA TRP A 29 -0.02 -1.61 -8.14
C TRP A 29 0.64 -1.97 -6.82
N VAL A 30 0.47 -3.23 -6.42
CA VAL A 30 1.11 -3.83 -5.25
C VAL A 30 1.52 -5.26 -5.57
N VAL A 31 2.74 -5.61 -5.16
CA VAL A 31 3.23 -6.99 -5.14
C VAL A 31 3.60 -7.35 -3.71
N ALA A 32 3.46 -8.64 -3.37
CA ALA A 32 3.87 -9.15 -2.08
C ALA A 32 4.78 -10.36 -2.22
N LYS A 33 5.66 -10.54 -1.24
CA LYS A 33 6.49 -11.72 -1.09
C LYS A 33 6.37 -12.22 0.35
N LEU A 34 6.02 -13.49 0.52
CA LEU A 34 6.08 -14.16 1.80
C LEU A 34 7.53 -14.54 2.12
N ALA A 35 8.05 -14.05 3.24
CA ALA A 35 9.36 -14.39 3.76
C ALA A 35 9.32 -15.74 4.50
N LYS A 36 10.50 -16.32 4.73
CA LYS A 36 10.64 -17.64 5.38
C LYS A 36 10.17 -17.66 6.84
N ASP A 37 10.14 -16.49 7.48
CA ASP A 37 9.67 -16.29 8.85
C ASP A 37 8.15 -16.11 8.95
N GLY A 38 7.42 -16.21 7.83
CA GLY A 38 5.96 -16.04 7.79
C GLY A 38 5.49 -14.60 7.69
N THR A 39 6.40 -13.63 7.50
CA THR A 39 6.06 -12.22 7.32
C THR A 39 5.97 -11.83 5.85
N TYR A 40 5.20 -10.78 5.54
CA TYR A 40 5.07 -10.27 4.18
C TYR A 40 5.99 -9.07 3.94
N GLN A 41 6.47 -8.98 2.70
CA GLN A 41 7.14 -7.81 2.16
C GLN A 41 6.39 -7.33 0.93
N PHE A 42 5.89 -6.10 1.00
CA PHE A 42 5.15 -5.42 -0.06
C PHE A 42 6.05 -4.40 -0.77
N ARG A 43 5.81 -4.28 -2.07
CA ARG A 43 6.28 -3.15 -2.89
C ARG A 43 5.12 -2.62 -3.70
N THR A 44 5.10 -1.31 -3.89
CA THR A 44 4.01 -0.60 -4.54
C THR A 44 4.56 0.40 -5.55
N ASP A 45 3.70 0.77 -6.50
CA ASP A 45 3.98 1.86 -7.43
C ASP A 45 2.69 2.55 -7.85
N SER A 46 2.80 3.78 -8.33
CA SER A 46 1.70 4.54 -8.92
C SER A 46 2.22 5.57 -9.92
N ASP A 47 1.42 5.84 -10.95
CA ASP A 47 1.66 6.91 -11.92
C ASP A 47 1.45 8.32 -11.31
N ALA A 48 0.86 8.42 -10.10
CA ALA A 48 0.69 9.68 -9.38
C ALA A 48 1.61 9.77 -8.14
N LEU A 49 2.39 10.84 -8.06
CA LEU A 49 3.36 11.07 -6.97
C LEU A 49 2.72 11.07 -5.57
N ILE A 50 1.54 11.70 -5.42
CA ILE A 50 0.83 11.74 -4.12
C ILE A 50 0.41 10.33 -3.70
N VAL A 51 -0.10 9.53 -4.64
CA VAL A 51 -0.54 8.15 -4.37
C VAL A 51 0.66 7.25 -4.07
N LYS A 52 1.76 7.39 -4.82
CA LYS A 52 3.04 6.74 -4.51
C LYS A 52 3.51 7.04 -3.07
N GLY A 53 3.40 8.30 -2.64
CA GLY A 53 3.70 8.69 -1.26
C GLY A 53 2.84 7.96 -0.23
N LEU A 54 1.53 7.89 -0.45
CA LEU A 54 0.59 7.18 0.43
C LEU A 54 0.85 5.66 0.46
N LEU A 55 1.15 5.05 -0.68
CA LEU A 55 1.44 3.62 -0.75
C LEU A 55 2.75 3.27 -0.04
N ASN A 56 3.78 4.12 -0.13
CA ASN A 56 5.01 3.96 0.65
C ASN A 56 4.78 4.01 2.16
N VAL A 57 3.77 4.76 2.63
CA VAL A 57 3.36 4.73 4.05
C VAL A 57 2.75 3.38 4.38
N LEU A 58 1.92 2.81 3.51
CA LEU A 58 1.35 1.47 3.70
C LEU A 58 2.43 0.39 3.72
N GLU A 59 3.42 0.45 2.82
CA GLU A 59 4.57 -0.47 2.86
C GLU A 59 5.23 -0.48 4.23
N ARG A 60 5.49 0.70 4.81
CA ARG A 60 6.11 0.81 6.15
C ARG A 60 5.24 0.25 7.27
N ILE A 61 3.91 0.29 7.11
CA ILE A 61 2.96 -0.22 8.09
C ILE A 61 2.82 -1.74 8.02
N PHE A 62 2.90 -2.33 6.82
CA PHE A 62 2.59 -3.75 6.61
C PHE A 62 3.82 -4.65 6.46
N ASN A 63 4.97 -4.11 6.06
CA ASN A 63 6.18 -4.90 5.86
C ASN A 63 6.70 -5.47 7.19
N GLY A 64 7.02 -6.77 7.17
CA GLY A 64 7.48 -7.49 8.36
C GLY A 64 6.35 -8.01 9.26
N HIS A 65 5.10 -7.90 8.84
CA HIS A 65 3.95 -8.44 9.56
C HIS A 65 3.43 -9.74 8.94
N SER A 66 2.83 -10.58 9.79
CA SER A 66 2.15 -11.82 9.39
C SER A 66 0.79 -11.54 8.77
N SER A 67 0.22 -12.55 8.09
CA SER A 67 -1.12 -12.42 7.48
C SER A 67 -2.23 -12.11 8.49
N THR A 68 -2.09 -12.54 9.74
CA THR A 68 -3.06 -12.26 10.81
C THR A 68 -2.99 -10.80 11.25
N GLU A 69 -1.79 -10.27 11.47
CA GLU A 69 -1.58 -8.86 11.82
C GLU A 69 -2.06 -7.94 10.68
N ILE A 70 -1.70 -8.23 9.43
CA ILE A 70 -2.10 -7.44 8.26
C ILE A 70 -3.63 -7.37 8.12
N ARG A 71 -4.31 -8.50 8.30
CA ARG A 71 -5.78 -8.57 8.23
C ARG A 71 -6.48 -7.88 9.40
N SER A 72 -5.79 -7.66 10.52
CA SER A 72 -6.34 -6.93 11.66
C SER A 72 -6.32 -5.40 11.50
N VAL A 73 -5.57 -4.88 10.53
CA VAL A 73 -5.42 -3.44 10.33
C VAL A 73 -6.70 -2.81 9.78
N ASN A 74 -7.15 -1.75 10.45
CA ASN A 74 -8.28 -0.93 10.00
C ASN A 74 -7.77 0.31 9.24
N GLY A 75 -8.19 0.48 7.98
CA GLY A 75 -7.73 1.59 7.14
C GLY A 75 -8.12 2.98 7.64
N LYS A 76 -9.24 3.13 8.35
CA LYS A 76 -9.59 4.39 8.99
C LYS A 76 -8.59 4.72 10.09
N THR A 77 -8.28 3.75 10.96
CA THR A 77 -7.29 3.94 12.03
C THR A 77 -5.93 4.34 11.49
N VAL A 78 -5.53 3.80 10.33
CA VAL A 78 -4.29 4.22 9.66
C VAL A 78 -4.36 5.69 9.26
N LEU A 79 -5.40 6.13 8.55
CA LEU A 79 -5.56 7.53 8.13
C LEU A 79 -5.60 8.50 9.31
N ASP A 80 -6.31 8.12 10.38
CA ASP A 80 -6.38 8.89 11.63
C ASP A 80 -4.98 9.01 12.25
N SER A 81 -4.21 7.91 12.31
CA SER A 81 -2.87 7.87 12.92
C SER A 81 -1.82 8.71 12.18
N ILE A 82 -1.98 8.89 10.87
CA ILE A 82 -1.08 9.71 10.05
C ILE A 82 -1.61 11.14 9.83
N GLY A 83 -2.71 11.51 10.49
CA GLY A 83 -3.30 12.86 10.44
C GLY A 83 -3.90 13.23 9.10
N LEU A 84 -4.24 12.25 8.26
CA LEU A 84 -4.82 12.49 6.93
C LEU A 84 -6.35 12.40 6.92
N ASP A 85 -6.97 11.91 8.00
CA ASP A 85 -8.43 11.95 8.16
C ASP A 85 -8.93 13.40 8.09
N GLY A 86 -9.91 13.67 7.22
CA GLY A 86 -10.42 15.02 6.95
C GLY A 86 -9.52 15.96 6.14
N SER A 87 -8.24 15.62 5.92
CA SER A 87 -7.29 16.44 5.14
C SER A 87 -7.24 16.09 3.65
N ILE A 88 -7.83 14.96 3.25
CA ILE A 88 -7.88 14.48 1.87
C ILE A 88 -9.33 14.33 1.40
N SER A 89 -9.55 14.45 0.09
CA SER A 89 -10.89 14.28 -0.47
C SER A 89 -11.39 12.84 -0.31
N ASN A 90 -12.72 12.66 -0.26
CA ASN A 90 -13.37 11.34 -0.19
C ASN A 90 -12.83 10.35 -1.22
N GLN A 91 -12.49 10.84 -2.42
CA GLN A 91 -11.92 10.01 -3.48
C GLN A 91 -10.54 9.43 -3.11
N ARG A 92 -9.68 10.23 -2.46
CA ARG A 92 -8.36 9.76 -2.01
C ARG A 92 -8.48 8.81 -0.83
N THR A 93 -9.43 9.08 0.08
CA THR A 93 -9.79 8.15 1.16
C THR A 93 -10.22 6.80 0.61
N ASN A 94 -11.07 6.79 -0.42
CA ASN A 94 -11.52 5.56 -1.06
C ASN A 94 -10.37 4.82 -1.73
N GLY A 95 -9.51 5.51 -2.48
CA GLY A 95 -8.32 4.90 -3.10
C GLY A 95 -7.37 4.29 -2.07
N PHE A 96 -7.16 4.97 -0.93
CA PHE A 96 -6.36 4.47 0.17
C PHE A 96 -6.96 3.21 0.81
N ALA A 97 -8.27 3.22 1.07
CA ALA A 97 -9.00 2.06 1.58
C ALA A 97 -8.92 0.86 0.62
N SER A 98 -9.05 1.10 -0.70
CA SER A 98 -8.90 0.04 -1.70
C SER A 98 -7.49 -0.55 -1.75
N ALA A 99 -6.46 0.26 -1.55
CA ALA A 99 -5.07 -0.22 -1.44
C ALA A 99 -4.89 -1.18 -0.24
N ILE A 100 -5.44 -0.81 0.92
CA ILE A 100 -5.41 -1.67 2.11
C ILE A 100 -6.15 -2.99 1.87
N GLN A 101 -7.35 -2.92 1.28
CA GLN A 101 -8.11 -4.12 0.95
C GLN A 101 -7.33 -5.05 0.01
N LYS A 102 -6.66 -4.51 -1.01
CA LYS A 102 -5.84 -5.31 -1.93
C LYS A 102 -4.66 -5.97 -1.21
N ILE A 103 -3.97 -5.25 -0.31
CA ILE A 103 -2.90 -5.81 0.52
C ILE A 103 -3.42 -6.98 1.37
N GLN A 104 -4.56 -6.80 2.03
CA GLN A 104 -5.20 -7.83 2.86
C GLN A 104 -5.65 -9.05 2.06
N GLN A 105 -6.09 -8.87 0.81
CA GLN A 105 -6.44 -9.96 -0.10
C GLN A 105 -5.21 -10.77 -0.56
N ILE A 106 -4.05 -10.12 -0.69
CA ILE A 106 -2.80 -10.80 -1.08
C ILE A 106 -2.20 -11.56 0.12
N ALA A 107 -2.40 -11.05 1.35
CA ALA A 107 -1.92 -11.65 2.58
C ALA A 107 -2.84 -12.78 3.10
N VAL A 108 -2.84 -13.93 2.42
CA VAL A 108 -3.64 -15.12 2.78
C VAL A 108 -2.90 -16.12 3.65
#